data_AF-A0A357K7V3-F1
#
_entry.id   AF-A0A357K7V3-F1
#
_cell.length_a   1.000
_cell.length_b   1.000
_cell.length_c   1.000
_cell.angle_alpha   90.00
_cell.angle_beta   90.00
_cell.angle_gamma   90.00
#
_symmetry.space_group_name_H-M   'P 1'
#
loop_
_entity.id
_entity.type
_entity.pdbx_description
1 polymer ?
#
loop_
_entity_poly.entity_id
_entity_poly.type
_entity_poly.pdbx_seq_one_letter_code
_entity_poly.pdbx_strand_id
1 'polypeptide(L)'
;MEESHRKFTVMGGLLKHDVCDYITAMTSESEVQVHVGCDSQNHKRHTVYVTTVVFRFPNNGAHVIYRRERVPKILDMWTKLWGETERSVALANLILEECNLRVHQIDLDFNSDSKYASHKLVSASSGYISSLGFNSKVKPELLMAAWAANVLCQ
;
A
#
# COMPACT_ATOMS: atom_id res chain seq x y z
N MET A 1 -6.85 -11.93 8.82
CA MET A 1 -6.93 -10.46 9.00
C MET A 1 -8.30 -10.13 9.60
N GLU A 2 -8.44 -9.21 10.57
CA GLU A 2 -9.76 -8.85 11.11
C GLU A 2 -10.70 -8.29 10.03
N GLU A 3 -12.02 -8.49 10.18
CA GLU A 3 -13.02 -8.10 9.17
C GLU A 3 -13.04 -6.57 8.92
N SER A 4 -12.74 -5.78 9.95
CA SER A 4 -12.61 -4.31 9.87
C SER A 4 -11.47 -3.86 8.95
N HIS A 5 -10.41 -4.67 8.85
CA HIS A 5 -9.24 -4.39 8.04
C HIS A 5 -9.52 -4.64 6.55
N ARG A 6 -10.61 -5.32 6.18
CA ARG A 6 -10.91 -5.57 4.77
C ARG A 6 -11.69 -4.44 4.10
N LYS A 7 -12.14 -3.44 4.88
CA LYS A 7 -13.00 -2.38 4.39
C LYS A 7 -12.22 -1.18 3.85
N PHE A 8 -12.32 -0.95 2.54
CA PHE A 8 -11.65 0.12 1.82
C PHE A 8 -12.67 1.13 1.27
N THR A 9 -12.29 2.40 1.24
CA THR A 9 -13.08 3.50 0.68
C THR A 9 -12.48 3.93 -0.65
N VAL A 10 -13.34 4.19 -1.63
CA VAL A 10 -12.93 4.77 -2.91
C VAL A 10 -12.45 6.21 -2.70
N MET A 11 -11.34 6.59 -3.33
CA MET A 11 -10.87 7.98 -3.29
C MET A 11 -11.93 8.92 -3.89
N GLY A 12 -12.40 9.88 -3.09
CA GLY A 12 -13.51 10.79 -3.44
C GLY A 12 -14.91 10.26 -3.12
N GLY A 13 -15.03 9.00 -2.66
CA GLY A 13 -16.28 8.38 -2.21
C GLY A 13 -16.43 8.34 -0.68
N LEU A 14 -17.60 7.86 -0.24
CA LEU A 14 -17.94 7.69 1.19
C LEU A 14 -18.21 6.23 1.59
N LEU A 15 -18.56 5.38 0.62
CA LEU A 15 -18.90 3.98 0.87
C LEU A 15 -17.64 3.14 1.12
N LYS A 16 -17.79 2.14 1.98
CA LYS A 16 -16.77 1.14 2.26
C LYS A 16 -17.12 -0.16 1.56
N HIS A 17 -16.13 -0.77 0.93
CA HIS A 17 -16.22 -2.00 0.18
C HIS A 17 -15.26 -3.03 0.77
N ASP A 18 -15.58 -4.31 0.67
CA ASP A 18 -14.56 -5.33 0.87
C ASP A 18 -13.51 -5.21 -0.24
N VAL A 19 -12.24 -5.23 0.11
CA VAL A 19 -11.14 -5.04 -0.85
C VAL A 19 -11.11 -6.15 -1.90
N CYS A 20 -11.40 -7.40 -1.52
CA CYS A 20 -11.35 -8.53 -2.43
C CYS A 20 -12.52 -8.49 -3.41
N ASP A 21 -13.74 -8.25 -2.91
CA ASP A 21 -14.93 -8.08 -3.76
C ASP A 21 -14.73 -6.95 -4.79
N TYR A 22 -14.16 -5.83 -4.35
CA TYR A 22 -13.93 -4.69 -5.23
C TYR A 22 -12.85 -4.97 -6.29
N ILE A 23 -11.77 -5.67 -5.92
CA ILE A 23 -10.74 -6.09 -6.88
C ILE A 23 -11.32 -7.06 -7.91
N THR A 24 -12.12 -8.04 -7.48
CA THR A 24 -12.76 -8.99 -8.38
C THR A 24 -13.68 -8.29 -9.38
N ALA A 25 -14.49 -7.33 -8.92
CA ALA A 25 -15.33 -6.52 -9.82
C ALA A 25 -14.47 -5.75 -10.85
N MET A 26 -13.46 -5.02 -10.39
CA MET A 26 -12.61 -4.18 -11.26
C MET A 26 -11.82 -4.98 -12.30
N THR A 27 -11.35 -6.16 -11.92
CA THR A 27 -10.54 -7.05 -12.79
C THR A 27 -11.40 -7.86 -13.76
N SER A 28 -12.70 -8.02 -13.47
CA SER A 28 -13.63 -8.68 -14.39
C SER A 28 -14.01 -7.82 -15.60
N GLU A 29 -13.91 -6.49 -15.47
CA GLU A 29 -14.35 -5.54 -16.50
C GLU A 29 -13.22 -5.12 -17.46
N SER A 30 -11.96 -5.21 -17.05
CA SER A 30 -10.81 -4.73 -17.83
C SER A 30 -9.49 -5.32 -17.34
N GLU A 31 -8.50 -5.37 -18.22
CA GLU A 31 -7.12 -5.64 -17.85
C GLU A 31 -6.57 -4.47 -17.01
N VAL A 32 -6.18 -4.76 -15.77
CA VAL A 32 -5.70 -3.76 -14.81
C VAL A 32 -4.42 -4.21 -14.13
N GLN A 33 -3.49 -3.28 -13.96
CA GLN A 33 -2.32 -3.48 -13.11
C GLN A 33 -2.68 -3.04 -11.69
N VAL A 34 -2.58 -3.96 -10.74
CA VAL A 34 -2.85 -3.69 -9.33
C VAL A 34 -1.56 -3.35 -8.60
N HIS A 35 -1.46 -2.14 -8.09
CA HIS A 35 -0.36 -1.67 -7.25
C HIS A 35 -0.86 -1.52 -5.82
N VAL A 36 -0.01 -1.85 -4.85
CA VAL A 36 -0.33 -1.67 -3.43
C VAL A 36 0.75 -0.85 -2.75
N GLY A 37 0.38 -0.07 -1.76
CA GLY A 37 1.32 0.76 -1.02
C GLY A 37 0.76 1.19 0.32
N CYS A 38 1.63 1.70 1.18
CA CYS A 38 1.24 2.27 2.45
C CYS A 38 2.12 3.47 2.76
N ASP A 39 1.51 4.48 3.38
CA ASP A 39 2.22 5.62 3.97
C ASP A 39 1.75 5.82 5.41
N SER A 40 2.52 6.57 6.20
CA SER A 40 2.19 6.85 7.58
C SER A 40 2.54 8.26 8.06
N GLN A 41 1.61 8.87 8.80
CA GLN A 41 1.76 10.20 9.34
C GLN A 41 1.61 10.23 10.87
N ASN A 42 2.56 10.89 11.52
CA ASN A 42 2.51 11.11 12.97
C ASN A 42 1.69 12.36 13.28
N HIS A 43 0.66 12.21 14.10
CA HIS A 43 -0.07 13.30 14.73
C HIS A 43 0.29 13.41 16.22
N LYS A 44 -0.35 14.34 16.94
CA LYS A 44 -0.01 14.65 18.35
C LYS A 44 0.06 13.40 19.24
N ARG A 45 -0.93 12.50 19.14
CA ARG A 45 -1.11 11.35 20.05
C ARG A 45 -1.13 9.98 19.38
N HIS A 46 -1.02 9.93 18.05
CA HIS A 46 -1.22 8.70 17.29
C HIS A 46 -0.46 8.77 15.97
N THR A 47 -0.28 7.61 15.35
CA THR A 47 0.19 7.47 13.98
C THR A 47 -1.00 7.00 13.13
N VAL A 48 -1.21 7.62 11.98
CA VAL A 48 -2.16 7.15 10.98
C VAL A 48 -1.38 6.41 9.90
N TYR A 49 -1.80 5.20 9.57
CA TYR A 49 -1.37 4.49 8.38
C TYR A 49 -2.48 4.58 7.34
N VAL A 50 -2.10 4.80 6.08
CA VAL A 50 -3.00 4.70 4.94
C VAL A 50 -2.47 3.67 3.98
N THR A 51 -3.20 2.57 3.83
CA THR A 51 -2.89 1.50 2.86
C THR A 51 -3.78 1.68 1.64
N THR A 52 -3.20 1.62 0.46
CA THR A 52 -3.87 1.88 -0.83
C THR A 52 -3.77 0.69 -1.76
N VAL A 53 -4.80 0.54 -2.59
CA VAL A 53 -4.78 -0.25 -3.82
C VAL A 53 -5.03 0.71 -4.97
N VAL A 54 -4.13 0.72 -5.95
CA VAL A 54 -4.25 1.50 -7.18
C VAL A 54 -4.44 0.56 -8.35
N PHE A 55 -5.56 0.73 -9.04
CA PHE A 55 -5.86 0.05 -10.29
C PHE A 55 -5.40 0.95 -11.44
N ARG A 56 -4.31 0.57 -12.10
CA ARG A 56 -3.80 1.26 -13.27
C ARG A 56 -4.38 0.62 -14.54
N PHE A 57 -5.20 1.37 -15.24
CA PHE A 57 -5.76 0.98 -16.53
C PHE A 57 -4.82 1.42 -17.65
N PRO A 58 -4.38 0.53 -18.56
CA PRO A 58 -3.62 0.93 -19.73
C PRO A 58 -4.37 2.05 -20.48
N ASN A 59 -3.70 3.19 -20.69
CA ASN A 59 -4.22 4.37 -21.39
C ASN A 59 -5.44 5.10 -20.75
N ASN A 60 -5.98 4.66 -19.61
CA ASN A 60 -7.24 5.21 -19.06
C ASN A 60 -7.14 5.67 -17.58
N GLY A 61 -5.99 6.23 -17.20
CA GLY A 61 -5.78 6.75 -15.83
C GLY A 61 -5.69 5.67 -14.76
N ALA A 62 -6.03 6.04 -13.52
CA ALA A 62 -5.95 5.17 -12.36
C ALA A 62 -7.16 5.34 -11.44
N HIS A 63 -7.55 4.26 -10.77
CA HIS A 63 -8.58 4.25 -9.75
C HIS A 63 -7.97 3.85 -8.40
N VAL A 64 -8.39 4.45 -7.30
CA VAL A 64 -7.76 4.26 -5.99
C VAL A 64 -8.82 3.91 -4.94
N ILE A 65 -8.55 2.85 -4.19
CA ILE A 65 -9.24 2.56 -2.93
C ILE A 65 -8.22 2.55 -1.79
N TYR A 66 -8.65 2.89 -0.58
CA TYR A 66 -7.75 3.01 0.55
C TYR A 66 -8.42 2.65 1.88
N ARG A 67 -7.59 2.33 2.86
CA ARG A 67 -8.00 2.14 4.26
C ARG A 67 -7.12 2.98 5.16
N ARG A 68 -7.73 3.63 6.17
CA ARG A 68 -6.99 4.33 7.22
C ARG A 68 -7.02 3.53 8.52
N GLU A 69 -5.88 3.46 9.19
CA GLU A 69 -5.72 2.81 10.49
C GLU A 69 -5.05 3.79 11.46
N ARG A 70 -5.59 3.92 12.67
CA ARG A 70 -5.00 4.76 13.72
C ARG A 70 -4.41 3.86 14.81
N VAL A 71 -3.13 4.05 15.10
CA VAL A 71 -2.41 3.33 16.15
C VAL A 71 -1.80 4.30 17.17
N PRO A 72 -1.39 3.84 18.38
CA PRO A 72 -0.62 4.67 19.30
C PRO A 72 0.60 5.29 18.62
N LYS A 73 1.03 6.47 19.07
CA LYS A 73 2.10 7.22 18.41
C LYS A 73 3.40 6.42 18.37
N ILE A 74 3.94 6.25 17.16
CA ILE A 74 5.23 5.58 16.92
C ILE A 74 6.29 6.65 16.68
N LEU A 75 7.23 6.78 17.63
CA LEU A 75 8.32 7.76 17.54
C LEU A 75 9.53 7.22 16.79
N ASP A 76 9.74 5.90 16.84
CA ASP A 76 10.83 5.26 16.14
C ASP A 76 10.55 5.15 14.64
N MET A 77 11.42 5.76 13.83
CA MET A 77 11.29 5.79 12.39
C MET A 77 11.33 4.38 11.79
N TRP A 78 12.19 3.50 12.32
CA TRP A 78 12.31 2.14 11.78
C TRP A 78 11.01 1.37 11.96
N THR A 79 10.48 1.32 13.18
CA THR A 79 9.18 0.71 13.50
C THR A 79 8.07 1.30 12.64
N LYS A 80 8.07 2.62 12.46
CA LYS A 80 7.04 3.31 11.68
C LYS A 80 7.04 2.88 10.21
N LEU A 81 8.20 2.97 9.56
CA LEU A 81 8.38 2.62 8.14
C LEU A 81 8.25 1.11 7.91
N TRP A 82 8.74 0.27 8.83
CA TRP A 82 8.53 -1.18 8.76
C TRP A 82 7.04 -1.53 8.80
N GLY A 83 6.26 -0.79 9.60
CA GLY A 83 4.80 -0.92 9.61
C GLY A 83 4.11 -0.57 8.28
N GLU A 84 4.72 0.24 7.41
CA GLU A 84 4.24 0.48 6.03
C GLU A 84 4.50 -0.75 5.14
N THR A 85 5.70 -1.32 5.24
CA THR A 85 6.07 -2.58 4.56
C THR A 85 5.12 -3.71 4.96
N GLU A 86 4.93 -3.95 6.26
CA GLU A 86 4.09 -5.05 6.76
C GLU A 86 2.64 -4.93 6.30
N ARG A 87 2.05 -3.73 6.34
CA ARG A 87 0.68 -3.50 5.87
C ARG A 87 0.53 -3.72 4.38
N SER A 88 1.53 -3.31 3.59
CA SER A 88 1.53 -3.50 2.14
C SER A 88 1.66 -4.99 1.77
N VAL A 89 2.54 -5.72 2.45
CA VAL A 89 2.73 -7.17 2.26
C VAL A 89 1.50 -7.96 2.71
N ALA A 90 0.92 -7.62 3.86
CA ALA A 90 -0.28 -8.28 4.35
C ALA A 90 -1.45 -8.14 3.36
N LEU A 91 -1.59 -6.96 2.76
CA LEU A 91 -2.59 -6.73 1.72
C LEU A 91 -2.27 -7.50 0.43
N ALA A 92 -1.01 -7.51 -0.03
CA ALA A 92 -0.61 -8.28 -1.21
C ALA A 92 -0.87 -9.78 -1.06
N ASN A 93 -0.58 -10.36 0.12
CA ASN A 93 -0.89 -11.75 0.42
C ASN A 93 -2.39 -12.02 0.42
N LEU A 94 -3.20 -11.17 1.06
CA LEU A 94 -4.66 -11.30 1.04
C LEU A 94 -5.22 -11.33 -0.39
N ILE A 95 -4.74 -10.41 -1.25
CA ILE A 95 -5.17 -10.32 -2.64
C ILE A 95 -4.76 -11.59 -3.41
N LEU A 96 -3.54 -12.09 -3.17
CA LEU A 96 -3.08 -13.33 -3.81
C LEU A 96 -3.92 -14.54 -3.36
N GLU A 97 -4.18 -14.67 -2.07
CA GLU A 97 -4.88 -15.81 -1.48
C GLU A 97 -6.36 -15.85 -1.87
N GLU A 98 -7.04 -14.71 -1.85
CA GLU A 98 -8.50 -14.66 -2.01
C GLU A 98 -8.96 -14.22 -3.40
N CYS A 99 -8.21 -13.36 -4.09
CA CYS A 99 -8.54 -12.95 -5.45
C CYS A 99 -7.81 -13.79 -6.50
N ASN A 100 -6.90 -14.69 -6.09
CA ASN A 100 -5.97 -15.39 -6.98
C ASN A 100 -5.22 -14.44 -7.92
N LEU A 101 -4.88 -13.24 -7.41
CA LEU A 101 -4.27 -12.17 -8.19
C LEU A 101 -2.93 -11.79 -7.57
N ARG A 102 -1.86 -11.88 -8.36
CA ARG A 102 -0.56 -11.37 -7.95
C ARG A 102 -0.49 -9.87 -8.27
N VAL A 103 -0.28 -9.05 -7.23
CA VAL A 103 -0.08 -7.61 -7.39
C VAL A 103 1.13 -7.33 -8.28
N HIS A 104 1.02 -6.32 -9.15
CA HIS A 104 2.06 -5.96 -10.09
C HIS A 104 3.29 -5.38 -9.38
N GLN A 105 3.06 -4.56 -8.34
CA GLN A 105 4.10 -3.88 -7.60
C GLN A 105 3.63 -3.51 -6.19
N ILE A 106 4.52 -3.70 -5.22
CA ILE A 106 4.44 -3.10 -3.89
C ILE A 106 5.29 -1.84 -3.88
N ASP A 107 4.65 -0.70 -3.62
CA ASP A 107 5.30 0.60 -3.58
C ASP A 107 5.73 0.92 -2.15
N LEU A 108 7.03 1.14 -1.97
CA LEU A 108 7.61 1.59 -0.71
C LEU A 108 8.07 3.04 -0.88
N ASP A 109 7.59 3.97 -0.05
CA ASP A 109 8.02 5.38 -0.10
C ASP A 109 9.42 5.61 0.49
N PHE A 110 10.34 4.69 0.23
CA PHE A 110 11.72 4.75 0.66
C PHE A 110 12.59 5.31 -0.45
N ASN A 111 13.80 5.72 -0.10
CA ASN A 111 14.74 6.30 -1.04
C ASN A 111 15.99 5.44 -1.17
N SER A 112 16.39 5.14 -2.40
CA SER A 112 17.60 4.39 -2.72
C SER A 112 18.88 5.19 -2.46
N ASP A 113 18.83 6.52 -2.35
CA ASP A 113 19.97 7.35 -1.96
C ASP A 113 20.19 7.28 -0.43
N SER A 114 21.41 6.91 -0.02
CA SER A 114 21.81 6.71 1.38
C SER A 114 21.78 7.98 2.23
N LYS A 115 21.65 9.16 1.62
CA LYS A 115 21.43 10.43 2.33
C LYS A 115 20.09 10.51 3.05
N TYR A 116 19.09 9.74 2.60
CA TYR A 116 17.75 9.75 3.18
C TYR A 116 17.61 8.70 4.28
N ALA A 117 16.91 9.05 5.36
CA ALA A 117 16.78 8.18 6.52
C ALA A 117 16.08 6.83 6.20
N SER A 118 15.11 6.83 5.26
CA SER A 118 14.38 5.64 4.83
C SER A 118 15.24 4.63 4.05
N HIS A 119 16.42 5.04 3.55
CA HIS A 119 17.36 4.14 2.87
C HIS A 119 17.72 2.92 3.73
N LYS A 120 17.79 3.12 5.05
CA LYS A 120 18.13 2.08 6.02
C LYS A 120 17.21 0.85 5.95
N LEU A 121 15.96 1.02 5.51
CA LEU A 121 14.97 -0.05 5.41
C LEU A 121 14.85 -0.66 4.01
N VAL A 122 15.48 -0.08 2.98
CA VAL A 122 15.32 -0.51 1.58
C VAL A 122 15.71 -1.97 1.42
N SER A 123 16.92 -2.36 1.85
CA SER A 123 17.39 -3.74 1.71
C SER A 123 16.51 -4.73 2.47
N ALA A 124 16.18 -4.42 3.73
CA ALA A 124 15.36 -5.29 4.57
C ALA A 124 13.94 -5.47 4.00
N SER A 125 13.30 -4.38 3.58
CA SER A 125 11.91 -4.41 3.09
C SER A 125 11.81 -5.05 1.71
N SER A 126 12.69 -4.68 0.77
CA SER A 126 12.71 -5.29 -0.57
C SER A 126 13.08 -6.76 -0.52
N GLY A 127 14.01 -7.15 0.36
CA GLY A 127 14.40 -8.55 0.57
C GLY A 127 13.24 -9.38 1.13
N TYR A 128 12.52 -8.85 2.12
CA TYR A 128 11.33 -9.49 2.67
C TYR A 128 10.20 -9.64 1.63
N ILE A 129 9.92 -8.59 0.85
CA ILE A 129 8.90 -8.64 -0.20
C ILE A 129 9.28 -9.66 -1.29
N SER A 130 10.54 -9.69 -1.69
CA SER A 130 11.04 -10.59 -2.73
C SER A 130 11.04 -12.05 -2.28
N SER A 131 11.30 -12.34 -1.00
CA SER A 131 11.26 -13.73 -0.49
C SER A 131 9.85 -14.33 -0.49
N LEU A 132 8.81 -13.49 -0.50
CA LEU A 132 7.41 -13.87 -0.68
C LEU A 132 6.99 -13.94 -2.17
N GLY A 133 7.91 -13.65 -3.09
CA GLY A 133 7.67 -13.70 -4.53
C GLY A 133 6.93 -12.48 -5.09
N PHE A 134 6.88 -11.37 -4.36
CA PHE A 134 6.36 -10.10 -4.87
C PHE A 134 7.49 -9.19 -5.36
N ASN A 135 7.13 -8.22 -6.20
CA ASN A 135 8.05 -7.19 -6.66
C ASN A 135 7.84 -5.90 -5.86
N SER A 136 8.93 -5.30 -5.37
CA SER A 136 8.92 -4.02 -4.67
C SER A 136 9.67 -2.94 -5.44
N LYS A 137 9.18 -1.70 -5.39
CA LYS A 137 9.91 -0.53 -5.89
C LYS A 137 10.05 0.55 -4.82
N VAL A 138 11.10 1.36 -4.97
CA VAL A 138 11.46 2.51 -4.13
C VAL A 138 11.82 3.70 -5.02
N LYS A 139 11.91 4.92 -4.47
CA LYS A 139 12.36 6.10 -5.23
C LYS A 139 13.77 5.88 -5.81
N PRO A 140 14.06 6.30 -7.05
CA PRO A 140 13.30 7.23 -7.90
C PRO A 140 12.28 6.59 -8.86
N GLU A 141 11.92 5.33 -8.67
CA GLU A 141 10.96 4.64 -9.53
C GLU A 141 9.55 5.22 -9.40
N LEU A 142 8.63 4.85 -10.31
CA LEU A 142 7.24 5.28 -10.25
C LEU A 142 6.49 4.52 -9.14
N LEU A 143 6.03 5.25 -8.13
CA LEU A 143 5.33 4.72 -6.95
C LEU A 143 3.89 5.27 -6.83
N MET A 144 2.99 4.82 -7.68
CA MET A 144 1.60 5.32 -7.74
C MET A 144 0.82 5.08 -6.46
N ALA A 145 0.94 3.89 -5.85
CA ALA A 145 0.23 3.52 -4.64
C ALA A 145 0.79 4.24 -3.40
N ALA A 146 2.11 4.38 -3.30
CA ALA A 146 2.72 5.18 -2.24
C ALA A 146 2.36 6.68 -2.38
N TRP A 147 2.36 7.21 -3.61
CA TRP A 147 1.92 8.59 -3.85
C TRP A 147 0.48 8.81 -3.42
N ALA A 148 -0.43 7.90 -3.81
CA ALA A 148 -1.83 7.96 -3.42
C ALA A 148 -1.99 7.88 -1.89
N ALA A 149 -1.22 7.01 -1.23
CA ALA A 149 -1.23 6.88 0.22
C ALA A 149 -0.83 8.19 0.90
N ASN A 150 0.26 8.83 0.44
CA ASN A 150 0.72 10.12 0.97
C ASN A 150 -0.30 11.25 0.79
N VAL A 151 -0.97 11.33 -0.37
CA VAL A 151 -2.06 12.30 -0.58
C VAL A 151 -3.21 12.06 0.41
N LEU A 152 -3.50 10.80 0.73
CA LEU A 152 -4.60 10.40 1.61
C LEU A 152 -4.23 10.37 3.11
N CYS A 153 -2.94 10.47 3.45
CA CYS A 153 -2.42 10.34 4.82
C CYS A 153 -2.22 11.70 5.54
N GLN A 154 -2.63 12.81 4.91
CA GLN A 154 -2.50 14.17 5.46
C GLN A 154 -3.38 14.43 6.69
#